data_AF-A0A2E3EN40-F1
#
_entry.id   AF-A0A2E3EN40-F1
#
_cell.length_a   1.000
_cell.length_b   1.000
_cell.length_c   1.000
_cell.angle_alpha   90.00
_cell.angle_beta   90.00
_cell.angle_gamma   90.00
#
_symmetry.space_group_name_H-M   'P 1'
#
loop_
_entity.id
_entity.type
_entity.pdbx_description
1 polymer ?
#
loop_
_entity_poly.entity_id
_entity_poly.type
_entity_poly.pdbx_seq_one_letter_code
_entity_poly.pdbx_strand_id
1 'polypeptide(L)'
;MANDLAKPMQAMLTRAARTLPATTGETARYSRLQHTDGPTLILCDVSYSMASPAGGRTRYDHLVEALKQVYRPEMSIIAFSAVAVSVARPEELPHPSGGTAIHAALAEASKRRPAATLVISDGEPNEGTEDLAISIADQMTGRIDVIYCGPDNNAKAIKFLNRLAKVGAGSCVHHSWSAPGQPRLAHTIQKLLLGGPSS
;
A
#
# COMPACT_ATOMS: atom_id res chain seq x y z
N MET A 1 -35.21 13.33 39.62
CA MET A 1 -33.87 13.92 39.83
C MET A 1 -32.86 13.03 39.13
N ALA A 2 -32.51 13.33 37.88
CA ALA A 2 -31.64 12.47 37.06
C ALA A 2 -30.75 13.35 36.19
N ASN A 3 -29.70 13.96 36.76
CA ASN A 3 -28.75 14.72 35.95
C ASN A 3 -27.35 14.92 36.57
N ASP A 4 -26.75 13.88 37.16
CA ASP A 4 -25.40 14.01 37.75
C ASP A 4 -24.35 12.99 37.25
N LEU A 5 -24.74 12.03 36.40
CA LEU A 5 -23.81 11.04 35.83
C LEU A 5 -23.24 11.42 34.45
N ALA A 6 -23.83 12.40 33.76
CA ALA A 6 -23.36 12.83 32.43
C ALA A 6 -22.11 13.74 32.47
N LYS A 7 -21.92 14.48 33.56
CA LYS A 7 -20.80 15.42 33.74
C LYS A 7 -19.41 14.77 33.87
N PRO A 8 -19.22 13.66 34.62
CA PRO A 8 -17.88 13.07 34.77
C PRO A 8 -17.34 12.45 33.47
N MET A 9 -18.21 11.88 32.62
CA MET A 9 -17.79 11.33 31.33
C MET A 9 -17.43 12.41 30.30
N GLN A 10 -18.20 13.50 30.24
CA GLN A 10 -17.83 14.66 29.40
C GLN A 10 -16.54 15.31 29.88
N ALA A 11 -16.30 15.37 31.20
CA ALA A 11 -15.04 15.85 31.75
C ALA A 11 -13.84 14.95 31.42
N MET A 12 -14.03 13.63 31.38
CA MET A 12 -12.99 12.67 30.94
C MET A 12 -12.69 12.78 29.44
N LEU A 13 -13.71 12.92 28.59
CA LEU A 13 -13.53 13.17 27.15
C LEU A 13 -12.79 14.49 26.88
N THR A 14 -13.11 15.54 27.64
CA THR A 14 -12.45 16.85 27.52
C THR A 14 -11.00 16.82 28.03
N ARG A 15 -10.70 15.99 29.03
CA ARG A 15 -9.31 15.76 29.50
C ARG A 15 -8.51 14.93 28.50
N ALA A 16 -9.09 13.87 27.96
CA ALA A 16 -8.45 13.02 26.95
C ALA A 16 -8.12 13.80 25.67
N ALA A 17 -9.01 14.71 25.24
CA ALA A 17 -8.78 15.60 24.11
C ALA A 17 -7.65 16.62 24.35
N ARG A 18 -7.35 16.98 25.62
CA ARG A 18 -6.27 17.91 25.98
C ARG A 18 -4.91 17.23 26.22
N THR A 19 -4.87 15.92 26.44
CA THR A 19 -3.64 15.13 26.58
C THR A 19 -3.15 14.49 25.28
N LEU A 20 -3.70 14.87 24.12
CA LEU A 20 -3.08 14.57 22.84
C LEU A 20 -2.00 15.62 22.59
N PRO A 21 -0.70 15.26 22.58
CA PRO A 21 0.36 16.21 22.25
C PRO A 21 0.13 16.66 20.80
N ALA A 22 -0.06 17.97 20.60
CA ALA A 22 -0.18 18.57 19.27
C ALA A 22 1.14 18.52 18.46
N THR A 23 2.13 17.74 18.88
CA THR A 23 3.51 17.76 18.42
C THR A 23 4.15 16.38 18.33
N THR A 24 3.36 15.33 18.10
CA THR A 24 3.88 14.02 17.69
C THR A 24 3.16 13.57 16.43
N GLY A 25 3.89 12.97 15.48
CA GLY A 25 3.37 12.50 14.19
C GLY A 25 2.18 11.54 14.25
N GLU A 26 1.76 11.13 15.46
CA GLU A 26 0.52 10.42 15.73
C GLU A 26 -0.73 11.24 15.33
N THR A 27 -0.78 12.56 15.51
CA THR A 27 -1.96 13.35 15.09
C THR A 27 -2.13 13.38 13.57
N ALA A 28 -1.03 13.50 12.82
CA ALA A 28 -1.00 13.38 11.36
C ALA A 28 -1.36 11.95 10.89
N ARG A 29 -0.94 10.93 11.65
CA ARG A 29 -1.31 9.53 11.42
C ARG A 29 -2.81 9.27 11.65
N TYR A 30 -3.39 9.85 12.68
CA TYR A 30 -4.83 9.75 12.93
C TYR A 30 -5.65 10.50 11.87
N SER A 31 -5.23 11.70 11.46
CA SER A 31 -5.98 12.48 10.47
C SER A 31 -5.98 11.84 9.08
N ARG A 32 -4.87 11.23 8.64
CA ARG A 32 -4.85 10.51 7.35
C ARG A 32 -5.73 9.27 7.34
N LEU A 33 -5.83 8.54 8.47
CA LEU A 33 -6.64 7.32 8.59
C LEU A 33 -8.13 7.62 8.72
N GLN A 34 -8.50 8.83 9.12
CA GLN A 34 -9.90 9.29 9.10
C GLN A 34 -10.40 9.54 7.66
N HIS A 35 -9.51 9.64 6.68
CA HIS A 35 -9.88 9.78 5.28
C HIS A 35 -10.37 8.43 4.73
N THR A 36 -11.66 8.17 4.90
CA THR A 36 -12.31 6.90 4.52
C THR A 36 -13.14 6.99 3.25
N ASP A 37 -13.43 8.21 2.78
CA ASP A 37 -14.27 8.46 1.59
C ASP A 37 -13.50 8.39 0.26
N GLY A 38 -12.19 8.18 0.30
CA GLY A 38 -11.33 8.09 -0.88
C GLY A 38 -11.36 6.71 -1.58
N PRO A 39 -10.94 6.62 -2.84
CA PRO A 39 -10.87 5.35 -3.55
C PRO A 39 -9.81 4.42 -2.95
N THR A 40 -9.95 3.12 -3.21
CA THR A 40 -8.90 2.13 -2.99
C THR A 40 -8.03 2.04 -4.24
N LEU A 41 -6.73 2.25 -4.09
CA LEU A 41 -5.76 2.20 -5.17
C LEU A 41 -4.86 0.98 -5.04
N ILE A 42 -4.55 0.35 -6.17
CA ILE A 42 -3.56 -0.71 -6.27
C ILE A 42 -2.45 -0.24 -7.21
N LEU A 43 -1.24 -0.08 -6.67
CA LEU A 43 -0.05 0.23 -7.44
C LEU A 43 0.65 -1.09 -7.80
N CYS A 44 0.79 -1.34 -9.09
CA CYS A 44 1.31 -2.59 -9.62
C CYS A 44 2.65 -2.37 -10.30
N ASP A 45 3.69 -2.99 -9.77
CA ASP A 45 4.99 -3.04 -10.42
C ASP A 45 4.91 -3.87 -11.70
N VAL A 46 5.32 -3.26 -12.81
CA VAL A 46 5.46 -3.88 -14.14
C VAL A 46 6.85 -3.57 -14.69
N SER A 47 7.86 -3.52 -13.83
CA SER A 47 9.26 -3.38 -14.22
C SER A 47 9.81 -4.66 -14.84
N TYR A 48 10.99 -4.60 -15.44
CA TYR A 48 11.59 -5.74 -16.15
C TYR A 48 11.75 -7.01 -15.28
N SER A 49 11.96 -6.88 -13.98
CA SER A 49 12.04 -8.01 -13.03
C SER A 49 10.75 -8.85 -13.00
N MET A 50 9.60 -8.26 -13.30
CA MET A 50 8.31 -8.92 -13.32
C MET A 50 8.15 -9.91 -14.49
N ALA A 51 8.99 -9.81 -15.52
CA ALA A 51 9.08 -10.82 -16.58
C ALA A 51 9.81 -12.10 -16.13
N SER A 52 10.44 -12.10 -14.95
CA SER A 52 11.20 -13.26 -14.46
C SER A 52 10.30 -14.46 -14.19
N PRO A 53 10.80 -15.70 -14.42
CA PRO A 53 10.07 -16.92 -14.10
C PRO A 53 9.77 -17.08 -12.59
N ALA A 54 8.59 -17.62 -12.31
CA ALA A 54 8.04 -17.92 -11.00
C ALA A 54 7.06 -19.10 -11.14
N GLY A 55 7.43 -20.29 -10.66
CA GLY A 55 6.52 -21.45 -10.64
C GLY A 55 5.94 -21.83 -12.02
N GLY A 56 6.76 -21.79 -13.07
CA GLY A 56 6.36 -22.19 -14.44
C GLY A 56 5.66 -21.11 -15.28
N ARG A 57 5.42 -19.91 -14.71
CA ARG A 57 4.91 -18.71 -15.43
C ARG A 57 5.76 -17.50 -15.04
N THR A 58 5.47 -16.32 -15.56
CA THR A 58 6.15 -15.08 -15.12
C THR A 58 5.51 -14.53 -13.84
N ARG A 59 6.24 -13.72 -13.07
CA ARG A 59 5.67 -12.98 -11.91
C ARG A 59 4.50 -12.09 -12.34
N TYR A 60 4.62 -11.48 -13.52
CA TYR A 60 3.56 -10.73 -14.16
C TYR A 60 2.28 -11.55 -14.37
N ASP A 61 2.38 -12.78 -14.86
CA ASP A 61 1.20 -13.64 -15.07
C ASP A 61 0.47 -13.91 -13.75
N HIS A 62 1.21 -14.18 -12.68
CA HIS A 62 0.63 -14.38 -11.35
C HIS A 62 0.02 -13.09 -10.79
N LEU A 63 0.64 -11.92 -11.03
CA LEU A 63 0.09 -10.62 -10.67
C LEU A 63 -1.25 -10.37 -11.37
N VAL A 64 -1.31 -10.55 -12.69
CA VAL A 64 -2.53 -10.37 -13.48
C VAL A 64 -3.62 -11.32 -13.00
N GLU A 65 -3.30 -12.60 -12.79
CA GLU A 65 -4.26 -13.58 -12.28
C GLU A 65 -4.77 -13.22 -10.88
N ALA A 66 -3.89 -12.77 -9.99
CA ALA A 66 -4.27 -12.37 -8.65
C ALA A 66 -5.18 -11.15 -8.66
N LEU A 67 -4.86 -10.15 -9.49
CA LEU A 67 -5.69 -8.95 -9.63
C LEU A 67 -7.06 -9.27 -10.20
N LYS A 68 -7.18 -10.17 -11.18
CA LYS A 68 -8.49 -10.62 -11.71
C LYS A 68 -9.41 -11.20 -10.63
N GLN A 69 -8.84 -11.86 -9.63
CA GLN A 69 -9.61 -12.48 -8.53
C GLN A 69 -10.08 -11.48 -7.47
N VAL A 70 -9.37 -10.35 -7.33
CA VAL A 70 -9.58 -9.41 -6.22
C VAL A 70 -10.15 -8.07 -6.68
N TYR A 71 -9.90 -7.70 -7.93
CA TYR A 71 -10.31 -6.43 -8.50
C TYR A 71 -11.82 -6.24 -8.41
N ARG A 72 -12.21 -5.04 -8.01
CA ARG A 72 -13.59 -4.56 -7.99
C ARG A 72 -13.64 -3.24 -8.74
N PRO A 73 -14.74 -2.92 -9.45
CA PRO A 73 -14.86 -1.68 -10.23
C PRO A 73 -14.62 -0.38 -9.45
N GLU A 74 -14.80 -0.40 -8.12
CA GLU A 74 -14.57 0.72 -7.21
C GLU A 74 -13.08 0.96 -6.92
N MET A 75 -12.22 -0.01 -7.27
CA MET A 75 -10.77 0.09 -7.14
C MET A 75 -10.17 0.69 -8.41
N SER A 76 -9.11 1.49 -8.27
CA SER A 76 -8.30 1.91 -9.41
C SER A 76 -6.94 1.25 -9.39
N ILE A 77 -6.46 0.86 -10.57
CA ILE A 77 -5.14 0.27 -10.75
C ILE A 77 -4.20 1.31 -11.37
N ILE A 78 -3.00 1.43 -10.84
CA ILE A 78 -1.91 2.20 -11.42
C ILE A 78 -0.75 1.24 -11.65
N ALA A 79 -0.44 0.95 -12.90
CA ALA A 79 0.75 0.22 -13.27
C ALA A 79 1.95 1.16 -13.27
N PHE A 80 3.10 0.72 -12.77
CA PHE A 80 4.31 1.52 -12.81
C PHE A 80 5.53 0.73 -13.25
N SER A 81 6.31 1.36 -14.11
CA SER A 81 7.63 0.93 -14.55
C SER A 81 8.56 2.15 -14.58
N ALA A 82 9.06 2.56 -15.74
CA ALA A 82 9.72 3.87 -15.90
C ALA A 82 8.72 5.03 -15.76
N VAL A 83 7.44 4.78 -16.03
CA VAL A 83 6.33 5.73 -15.91
C VAL A 83 5.17 5.09 -15.17
N ALA A 84 4.29 5.91 -14.59
CA ALA A 84 3.04 5.47 -13.98
C ALA A 84 1.87 5.65 -14.95
N VAL A 85 1.07 4.61 -15.13
CA VAL A 85 -0.08 4.58 -16.05
C VAL A 85 -1.30 4.08 -15.30
N SER A 86 -2.42 4.80 -15.42
CA SER A 86 -3.69 4.35 -14.87
C SER A 86 -4.30 3.29 -15.78
N VAL A 87 -4.72 2.18 -15.19
CA VAL A 87 -5.26 1.02 -15.91
C VAL A 87 -6.70 0.79 -15.47
N ALA A 88 -7.61 0.63 -16.44
CA ALA A 88 -9.02 0.46 -16.14
C ALA A 88 -9.33 -0.95 -15.62
N ARG A 89 -8.64 -1.98 -16.13
CA ARG A 89 -8.89 -3.38 -15.78
C ARG A 89 -7.60 -4.20 -15.69
N PRO A 90 -7.53 -5.26 -14.86
CA PRO A 90 -6.35 -6.10 -14.76
C PRO A 90 -5.86 -6.69 -16.10
N GLU A 91 -6.75 -6.94 -17.07
CA GLU A 91 -6.37 -7.44 -18.40
C GLU A 91 -5.57 -6.41 -19.23
N GLU A 92 -5.69 -5.12 -18.90
CA GLU A 92 -5.08 -4.01 -19.63
C GLU A 92 -3.75 -3.59 -19.00
N LEU A 93 -3.22 -4.37 -18.06
CA LEU A 93 -1.89 -4.13 -17.51
C LEU A 93 -0.86 -4.14 -18.65
N PRO A 94 0.04 -3.14 -18.70
CA PRO A 94 1.09 -3.11 -19.69
C PRO A 94 2.09 -4.24 -19.41
N HIS A 95 2.70 -4.75 -20.47
CA HIS A 95 3.75 -5.76 -20.34
C HIS A 95 4.95 -5.22 -19.56
N PRO A 96 5.64 -6.09 -18.79
CA PRO A 96 6.80 -5.70 -18.01
C PRO A 96 7.87 -5.01 -18.85
N SER A 97 8.31 -3.82 -18.43
CA SER A 97 9.34 -3.04 -19.12
C SER A 97 10.00 -2.02 -18.20
N GLY A 98 11.19 -1.51 -18.55
CA GLY A 98 11.80 -0.38 -17.84
C GLY A 98 12.21 -0.63 -16.38
N GLY A 99 12.35 0.47 -15.63
CA GLY A 99 12.76 0.49 -14.22
C GLY A 99 11.57 0.56 -13.24
N THR A 100 11.80 1.04 -12.02
CA THR A 100 10.86 0.94 -10.89
C THR A 100 10.59 2.32 -10.30
N ALA A 101 9.86 3.15 -11.04
CA ALA A 101 9.51 4.53 -10.66
C ALA A 101 8.36 4.58 -9.64
N ILE A 102 8.58 4.00 -8.45
CA ILE A 102 7.61 3.99 -7.34
C ILE A 102 7.19 5.42 -6.95
N HIS A 103 8.11 6.38 -6.96
CA HIS A 103 7.81 7.78 -6.67
C HIS A 103 6.76 8.37 -7.63
N ALA A 104 6.81 8.03 -8.92
CA ALA A 104 5.83 8.48 -9.90
C ALA A 104 4.46 7.84 -9.67
N ALA A 105 4.43 6.55 -9.32
CA ALA A 105 3.20 5.85 -8.97
C ALA A 105 2.52 6.46 -7.73
N LEU A 106 3.29 6.76 -6.69
CA LEU A 106 2.81 7.42 -5.47
C LEU A 106 2.34 8.85 -5.75
N ALA A 107 3.03 9.59 -6.62
CA ALA A 107 2.59 10.93 -7.01
C ALA A 107 1.24 10.90 -7.74
N GLU A 108 1.04 9.97 -8.67
CA GLU A 108 -0.25 9.77 -9.34
C GLU A 108 -1.34 9.31 -8.36
N ALA A 109 -0.99 8.44 -7.42
CA ALA A 109 -1.92 7.98 -6.39
C ALA A 109 -2.37 9.14 -5.48
N SER A 110 -1.44 9.98 -5.04
CA SER A 110 -1.70 11.12 -4.15
C SER A 110 -2.74 12.09 -4.72
N LYS A 111 -2.72 12.34 -6.04
CA LYS A 111 -3.70 13.20 -6.73
C LYS A 111 -5.14 12.74 -6.55
N ARG A 112 -5.36 11.44 -6.31
CA ARG A 112 -6.68 10.82 -6.17
C ARG A 112 -7.19 10.78 -4.74
N ARG A 113 -6.39 11.25 -3.76
CA ARG A 113 -6.71 11.24 -2.33
C ARG A 113 -7.30 9.90 -1.85
N PRO A 114 -6.53 8.81 -1.93
CA PRO A 114 -7.01 7.48 -1.59
C PRO A 114 -7.35 7.36 -0.11
N ALA A 115 -8.30 6.47 0.20
CA ALA A 115 -8.51 5.98 1.56
C ALA A 115 -7.57 4.81 1.88
N ALA A 116 -7.24 4.01 0.87
CA ALA A 116 -6.29 2.91 0.97
C ALA A 116 -5.46 2.80 -0.31
N THR A 117 -4.17 2.54 -0.16
CA THR A 117 -3.24 2.27 -1.25
C THR A 117 -2.54 0.95 -0.97
N LEU A 118 -2.53 0.04 -1.93
CA LEU A 118 -1.78 -1.20 -1.88
C LEU A 118 -0.66 -1.15 -2.92
N VAL A 119 0.59 -1.21 -2.49
CA VAL A 119 1.75 -1.24 -3.38
C VAL A 119 2.21 -2.68 -3.53
N ILE A 120 2.28 -3.20 -4.75
CA ILE A 120 2.81 -4.53 -5.05
C ILE A 120 4.08 -4.33 -5.85
N SER A 121 5.23 -4.68 -5.27
CA SER A 121 6.54 -4.51 -5.93
C SER A 121 7.52 -5.60 -5.54
N ASP A 122 8.38 -5.99 -6.47
CA ASP A 122 9.45 -6.96 -6.24
C ASP A 122 10.86 -6.32 -6.16
N GLY A 123 10.94 -4.98 -6.22
CA GLY A 123 12.18 -4.25 -6.45
C GLY A 123 12.41 -3.02 -5.58
N GLU A 124 13.57 -2.41 -5.81
CA GLU A 124 14.00 -1.14 -5.24
C GLU A 124 13.49 0.03 -6.10
N PRO A 125 13.26 1.22 -5.52
CA PRO A 125 13.04 2.41 -6.31
C PRO A 125 14.28 2.75 -7.15
N ASN A 126 14.11 3.50 -8.24
CA ASN A 126 15.24 4.03 -9.00
C ASN A 126 16.20 4.82 -8.09
N GLU A 127 17.50 4.72 -8.35
CA GLU A 127 18.55 5.38 -7.55
C GLU A 127 18.26 6.87 -7.33
N GLY A 128 18.43 7.34 -6.09
CA GLY A 128 18.21 8.72 -5.70
C GLY A 128 16.74 9.14 -5.55
N THR A 129 15.77 8.24 -5.77
CA THR A 129 14.33 8.56 -5.66
C THR A 129 13.67 8.07 -4.36
N GLU A 130 14.44 7.46 -3.46
CA GLU A 130 13.97 6.90 -2.18
C GLU A 130 13.30 7.95 -1.29
N ASP A 131 14.01 9.04 -0.97
CA ASP A 131 13.49 10.07 -0.07
C ASP A 131 12.31 10.83 -0.69
N LEU A 132 12.28 10.97 -2.02
CA LEU A 132 11.13 11.52 -2.74
C LEU A 132 9.89 10.63 -2.57
N ALA A 133 10.04 9.32 -2.75
CA ALA A 133 8.95 8.37 -2.57
C ALA A 133 8.41 8.39 -1.13
N ILE A 134 9.31 8.44 -0.13
CA ILE A 134 8.93 8.53 1.28
C ILE A 134 8.21 9.85 1.58
N SER A 135 8.70 10.98 1.07
CA SER A 135 8.07 12.29 1.25
C SER A 135 6.65 12.33 0.68
N ILE A 136 6.45 11.76 -0.52
CA ILE A 136 5.11 11.67 -1.12
C ILE A 136 4.20 10.78 -0.27
N ALA A 137 4.67 9.62 0.17
CA ALA A 137 3.90 8.68 0.99
C ALA A 137 3.48 9.27 2.35
N ASP A 138 4.31 10.15 2.92
CA ASP A 138 4.01 10.87 4.17
C ASP A 138 2.85 11.87 3.99
N GLN A 139 2.79 12.51 2.82
CA GLN A 139 1.76 13.49 2.47
C GLN A 139 0.46 12.87 1.95
N MET A 140 0.48 11.59 1.59
CA MET A 140 -0.70 10.88 1.09
C MET A 140 -1.75 10.68 2.18
N THR A 141 -3.02 10.77 1.79
CA THR A 141 -4.16 10.38 2.63
C THR A 141 -4.31 8.86 2.67
N GLY A 142 -5.01 8.36 3.68
CA GLY A 142 -5.30 6.93 3.79
C GLY A 142 -4.10 6.09 4.21
N ARG A 143 -4.30 4.78 4.26
CA ARG A 143 -3.26 3.80 4.60
C ARG A 143 -2.49 3.35 3.36
N ILE A 144 -1.20 3.07 3.50
CA ILE A 144 -0.38 2.48 2.44
C ILE A 144 0.12 1.11 2.92
N ASP A 145 -0.49 0.06 2.39
CA ASP A 145 -0.02 -1.31 2.56
C ASP A 145 0.93 -1.68 1.42
N VAL A 146 1.86 -2.56 1.71
CA VAL A 146 2.89 -2.98 0.76
C VAL A 146 2.96 -4.50 0.73
N ILE A 147 2.94 -5.07 -0.47
CA ILE A 147 3.30 -6.46 -0.72
C ILE A 147 4.64 -6.45 -1.43
N TYR A 148 5.65 -6.96 -0.73
CA TYR A 148 6.94 -7.21 -1.32
C TYR A 148 6.97 -8.61 -1.91
N CYS A 149 7.11 -8.71 -3.23
CA CYS A 149 7.16 -9.96 -3.98
C CYS A 149 8.58 -10.27 -4.49
N GLY A 150 9.62 -9.67 -3.92
CA GLY A 150 11.00 -9.89 -4.38
C GLY A 150 11.72 -11.00 -3.62
N PRO A 151 12.98 -11.28 -3.98
CA PRO A 151 13.79 -12.30 -3.31
C PRO A 151 14.18 -11.88 -1.87
N ASP A 152 14.25 -12.85 -0.96
CA ASP A 152 14.46 -12.61 0.47
C ASP A 152 15.82 -11.98 0.80
N ASN A 153 16.79 -12.10 -0.11
CA ASN A 153 18.13 -11.56 0.04
C ASN A 153 18.24 -10.08 -0.33
N ASN A 154 17.21 -9.46 -0.90
CA ASN A 154 17.25 -8.03 -1.19
C ASN A 154 16.88 -7.19 0.05
N ALA A 155 17.86 -7.06 0.95
CA ALA A 155 17.72 -6.29 2.18
C ALA A 155 17.42 -4.79 1.95
N LYS A 156 17.82 -4.23 0.80
CA LYS A 156 17.56 -2.82 0.47
C LYS A 156 16.09 -2.61 0.11
N ALA A 157 15.55 -3.40 -0.82
CA ALA A 157 14.13 -3.37 -1.18
C ALA A 157 13.25 -3.57 0.05
N ILE A 158 13.56 -4.59 0.87
CA ILE A 158 12.81 -4.91 2.08
C ILE A 158 12.83 -3.71 3.05
N LYS A 159 13.99 -3.09 3.29
CA LYS A 159 14.08 -1.92 4.19
C LYS A 159 13.28 -0.73 3.66
N PHE A 160 13.39 -0.43 2.38
CA PHE A 160 12.67 0.67 1.75
C PHE A 160 11.16 0.47 1.81
N LEU A 161 10.65 -0.70 1.41
CA LEU A 161 9.23 -1.00 1.39
C LEU A 161 8.63 -1.07 2.80
N ASN A 162 9.38 -1.57 3.78
CA ASN A 162 8.98 -1.48 5.19
C ASN A 162 8.89 -0.03 5.66
N ARG A 163 9.84 0.82 5.29
CA ARG A 163 9.81 2.26 5.62
C ARG A 163 8.60 2.93 4.95
N LEU A 164 8.30 2.59 3.69
CA LEU A 164 7.16 3.09 2.94
C LEU A 164 5.83 2.74 3.63
N ALA A 165 5.62 1.46 3.99
CA ALA A 165 4.42 1.03 4.70
C ALA A 165 4.29 1.72 6.06
N LYS A 166 5.40 1.86 6.80
CA LYS A 166 5.42 2.49 8.12
C LYS A 166 5.02 3.97 8.06
N VAL A 167 5.58 4.71 7.10
CA VAL A 167 5.24 6.12 6.85
C VAL A 167 3.78 6.24 6.43
N GLY A 168 3.31 5.32 5.58
CA GLY A 168 1.93 5.22 5.15
C GLY A 168 0.93 4.69 6.19
N ALA A 169 1.36 4.45 7.43
CA ALA A 169 0.53 3.89 8.49
C ALA A 169 -0.11 2.52 8.17
N GLY A 170 0.44 1.76 7.20
CA GLY A 170 -0.03 0.44 6.81
C GLY A 170 0.93 -0.68 7.19
N SER A 171 0.75 -1.85 6.56
CA SER A 171 1.54 -3.06 6.80
C SER A 171 2.35 -3.46 5.58
N CYS A 172 3.54 -4.01 5.82
CA CYS A 172 4.34 -4.66 4.78
C CYS A 172 4.23 -6.18 4.92
N VAL A 173 3.86 -6.87 3.85
CA VAL A 173 3.78 -8.33 3.80
C VAL A 173 4.74 -8.84 2.73
N HIS A 174 5.54 -9.82 3.11
CA HIS A 174 6.41 -10.54 2.17
C HIS A 174 5.62 -11.66 1.50
N HIS A 175 5.72 -11.76 0.17
CA HIS A 175 5.15 -12.82 -0.64
C HIS A 175 6.26 -13.50 -1.45
N SER A 176 6.46 -14.80 -1.24
CA SER A 176 7.44 -15.58 -1.99
C SER A 176 6.75 -16.33 -3.13
N TRP A 177 7.31 -16.20 -4.33
CA TRP A 177 6.82 -16.92 -5.51
C TRP A 177 7.12 -18.43 -5.50
N SER A 178 8.10 -18.85 -4.71
CA SER A 178 8.75 -20.18 -4.85
C SER A 178 8.41 -21.15 -3.72
N ALA A 179 7.64 -20.72 -2.72
CA ALA A 179 7.41 -21.52 -1.52
C ALA A 179 6.15 -22.41 -1.66
N PRO A 180 6.29 -23.75 -1.64
CA PRO A 180 5.12 -24.63 -1.62
C PRO A 180 4.30 -24.39 -0.34
N GLY A 181 2.98 -24.20 -0.50
CA GLY A 181 2.05 -23.96 0.61
C GLY A 181 1.84 -22.50 1.01
N GLN A 182 2.52 -21.53 0.37
CA GLN A 182 2.19 -20.12 0.60
C GLN A 182 0.84 -19.73 0.01
N PRO A 183 0.09 -18.83 0.67
CA PRO A 183 -1.16 -18.31 0.14
C PRO A 183 -0.88 -17.62 -1.20
N ARG A 184 -1.74 -17.89 -2.20
CA ARG A 184 -1.67 -17.22 -3.50
C ARG A 184 -1.69 -15.70 -3.29
N LEU A 185 -0.99 -14.96 -4.15
CA LEU A 185 -0.95 -13.49 -4.09
C LEU A 185 -2.35 -12.86 -3.92
N ALA A 186 -3.38 -13.41 -4.58
CA ALA A 186 -4.78 -13.00 -4.43
C ALA A 186 -5.25 -12.98 -2.96
N HIS A 187 -4.92 -14.02 -2.18
CA HIS A 187 -5.31 -14.11 -0.78
C HIS A 187 -4.60 -13.05 0.08
N THR A 188 -3.32 -12.79 -0.18
CA THR A 188 -2.57 -11.73 0.51
C THR A 188 -3.15 -10.34 0.20
N ILE A 189 -3.48 -10.08 -1.07
CA ILE A 189 -4.14 -8.84 -1.49
C ILE A 189 -5.48 -8.71 -0.75
N GLN A 190 -6.32 -9.75 -0.74
CA GLN A 190 -7.61 -9.73 -0.03
C GLN A 190 -7.44 -9.45 1.46
N LYS A 191 -6.50 -10.11 2.14
CA LYS A 191 -6.25 -9.93 3.57
C LYS A 191 -5.91 -8.47 3.88
N LEU A 192 -5.05 -7.86 3.08
CA LEU A 192 -4.68 -6.47 3.26
C LEU A 192 -5.88 -5.57 2.95
N LEU A 193 -6.51 -5.69 1.79
CA LEU A 193 -7.64 -4.83 1.40
C LEU A 193 -8.81 -4.87 2.41
N LEU A 194 -9.14 -6.04 2.96
CA LEU A 194 -10.25 -6.22 3.92
C LEU A 194 -9.94 -5.78 5.36
N GLY A 195 -8.71 -5.39 5.68
CA GLY A 195 -8.34 -4.88 7.02
C GLY A 195 -8.40 -5.93 8.13
N GLY A 196 -8.24 -7.22 7.80
CA GLY A 196 -8.30 -8.28 8.80
C GLY A 196 -7.07 -8.30 9.71
N PRO A 197 -7.21 -8.26 11.05
CA PRO A 197 -6.11 -8.54 11.95
C PRO A 197 -5.59 -9.95 11.69
N SER A 198 -4.28 -10.10 11.60
CA SER A 198 -3.61 -11.40 11.65
C SER A 198 -4.04 -12.11 12.94
N SER A 199 -4.84 -13.17 12.79
CA SER A 199 -4.87 -14.25 13.78
C SER A 199 -3.71 -15.20 13.51
#